data_AF-A0A453HET2-F1
#
_entry.id   AF-A0A453HET2-F1
#
_cell.length_a   1.000
_cell.length_b   1.000
_cell.length_c   1.000
_cell.angle_alpha   90.00
_cell.angle_beta   90.00
_cell.angle_gamma   90.00
#
_symmetry.space_group_name_H-M   'P 1'
#
loop_
_entity.id
_entity.type
_entity.pdbx_description
1 polymer ?
#
loop_
_entity_poly.entity_id
_entity_poly.type
_entity_poly.pdbx_seq_one_letter_code
_entity_poly.pdbx_strand_id
1 'polypeptide(L)'
;VPTSDGSDSDEDSTPKTSGSSGSSAKPSNNSSADLGVLNECLQEMLDGFQEDFYAIVDWAFKLDPLSCIPMHGITDRYIAGQKTEVAGYVSVLLDDLESRITILFSRVEKYERNVKQVGVVPYIPRFSQLAARMEQYITGSRDLVDQAYTKIVTIMFVTLEKIAQVEPKYADIVLLENYAAFQHSLYDLANVVPTLAKYYHQASEAYEQACSRHINLVIYIHFEKLFQFARKIEEQMYNMSPEEIAFQVGMSKVDFRKMLKSSLTGLDKTITAMYRKLQKNMTAEELLPSLWEKCKKEFLDKYTTFLKLIAKIYPNETVTSVNEMRDILANL
;
A
#
# COMPACT_ATOMS: atom_id res chain seq x y z
N VAL A 1 48.94 -34.09 -19.12
CA VAL A 1 49.89 -35.10 -18.60
C VAL A 1 50.35 -34.58 -17.24
N PRO A 2 50.23 -35.37 -16.17
CA PRO A 2 49.21 -35.22 -15.11
C PRO A 2 49.90 -35.00 -13.74
N THR A 3 49.28 -34.93 -12.54
CA THR A 3 48.53 -35.92 -11.73
C THR A 3 48.25 -35.21 -10.37
N SER A 4 47.02 -35.08 -9.86
CA SER A 4 46.20 -36.01 -9.03
C SER A 4 46.76 -36.38 -7.64
N ASP A 5 46.03 -35.93 -6.61
CA ASP A 5 45.49 -36.63 -5.43
C ASP A 5 46.32 -37.54 -4.49
N GLY A 6 45.95 -37.47 -3.19
CA GLY A 6 45.98 -38.55 -2.20
C GLY A 6 46.94 -38.30 -1.02
N SER A 7 46.46 -38.04 0.21
CA SER A 7 46.18 -39.03 1.30
C SER A 7 47.48 -39.64 1.86
N ASP A 8 47.75 -39.84 3.14
CA ASP A 8 47.01 -39.89 4.41
C ASP A 8 48.09 -40.16 5.51
N SER A 9 47.80 -39.83 6.78
CA SER A 9 48.26 -40.50 8.04
C SER A 9 49.78 -40.82 8.26
N ASP A 10 50.45 -40.60 9.39
CA ASP A 10 50.20 -41.05 10.77
C ASP A 10 51.33 -40.54 11.71
N GLU A 11 50.99 -40.40 13.01
CA GLU A 11 51.75 -40.80 14.23
C GLU A 11 53.26 -40.42 14.39
N ASP A 12 53.87 -40.06 15.53
CA ASP A 12 53.65 -40.16 16.98
C ASP A 12 54.74 -39.29 17.66
N SER A 13 54.63 -39.10 18.97
CA SER A 13 55.71 -38.90 19.97
C SER A 13 55.73 -37.56 20.73
N THR A 14 55.09 -37.64 21.90
CA THR A 14 55.19 -36.80 23.10
C THR A 14 56.63 -36.44 23.56
N PRO A 15 56.77 -35.54 24.55
CA PRO A 15 57.20 -36.05 25.85
C PRO A 15 56.40 -35.56 27.07
N LYS A 16 56.33 -36.47 28.04
CA LYS A 16 55.75 -36.39 29.38
C LYS A 16 56.56 -35.51 30.35
N THR A 17 55.86 -34.96 31.35
CA THR A 17 56.16 -34.95 32.81
C THR A 17 55.10 -34.05 33.46
N SER A 18 54.56 -34.24 34.66
CA SER A 18 54.53 -35.28 35.70
C SER A 18 53.48 -34.79 36.71
N GLY A 19 52.75 -35.70 37.36
CA GLY A 19 51.48 -35.39 38.00
C GLY A 19 51.52 -34.66 39.35
N SER A 20 50.34 -34.21 39.77
CA SER A 20 49.91 -34.30 41.17
C SER A 20 48.37 -34.30 41.24
N SER A 21 47.84 -35.48 41.59
CA SER A 21 46.87 -35.72 42.66
C SER A 21 45.55 -34.98 42.65
N GLY A 22 44.47 -35.77 42.52
CA GLY A 22 43.10 -35.31 42.36
C GLY A 22 42.51 -34.52 43.52
N SER A 23 41.52 -33.70 43.18
CA SER A 23 40.29 -33.57 43.95
C SER A 23 39.13 -33.41 42.97
N SER A 24 38.31 -34.45 42.85
CA SER A 24 37.07 -34.44 42.09
C SER A 24 36.04 -33.58 42.83
N ALA A 25 35.98 -32.29 42.52
CA ALA A 25 34.83 -31.46 42.89
C ALA A 25 33.70 -31.74 41.89
N LYS A 26 32.66 -32.44 42.35
CA LYS A 26 31.36 -32.52 41.66
C LYS A 26 30.87 -31.09 41.34
N PRO A 27 30.22 -30.83 40.18
CA PRO A 27 29.48 -29.59 40.02
C PRO A 27 28.36 -29.60 41.06
N SER A 28 28.43 -28.64 41.97
CA SER A 28 27.47 -28.43 43.04
C SER A 28 26.10 -28.12 42.45
N ASN A 29 25.09 -28.88 42.86
CA ASN A 29 23.67 -28.64 42.62
C ASN A 29 23.14 -27.32 43.26
N ASN A 30 24.03 -26.44 43.72
CA ASN A 30 23.72 -25.21 44.44
C ASN A 30 23.55 -24.00 43.52
N SER A 31 24.12 -23.98 42.30
CA SER A 31 24.05 -22.79 41.43
C SER A 31 22.62 -22.45 41.00
N SER A 32 21.77 -23.44 40.77
CA SER A 32 20.36 -23.25 40.39
C SER A 32 19.50 -22.76 41.56
N ALA A 33 19.79 -23.18 42.79
CA ALA A 33 19.05 -22.74 43.98
C ALA A 33 19.46 -21.32 44.39
N ASP A 34 20.76 -21.02 44.33
CA ASP A 34 21.31 -19.69 44.63
C ASP A 34 20.85 -18.63 43.61
N LEU A 35 20.72 -19.01 42.33
CA LEU A 35 20.11 -18.18 41.28
C LEU A 35 18.61 -17.94 41.52
N GLY A 36 17.88 -18.95 42.01
CA GLY A 36 16.46 -18.82 42.36
C GLY A 36 16.22 -17.82 43.48
N VAL A 37 16.97 -17.93 44.57
CA VAL A 37 16.90 -17.00 45.72
C VAL A 37 17.29 -15.57 45.32
N LEU A 38 18.31 -15.42 44.48
CA LEU A 38 18.71 -14.12 43.96
C LEU A 38 17.60 -13.50 43.09
N ASN A 39 16.92 -14.30 42.27
CA ASN A 39 15.84 -13.83 41.42
C ASN A 39 14.59 -13.43 42.23
N GLU A 40 14.28 -14.14 43.31
CA GLU A 40 13.23 -13.74 44.27
C GLU A 40 13.57 -12.41 44.97
N CYS A 41 14.82 -12.24 45.42
CA CYS A 41 15.25 -10.97 46.02
C CYS A 41 15.23 -9.80 45.01
N LEU A 42 15.60 -10.05 43.75
CA LEU A 42 15.50 -9.05 42.68
C LEU A 42 14.06 -8.71 42.36
N GLN A 43 13.16 -9.69 42.38
CA GLN A 43 11.73 -9.48 42.18
C GLN A 43 11.13 -8.64 43.31
N GLU A 44 11.46 -8.90 44.58
CA GLU A 44 11.02 -8.06 45.70
C GLU A 44 11.62 -6.65 45.65
N MET A 45 12.88 -6.51 45.24
CA MET A 45 13.55 -5.21 45.14
C MET A 45 13.00 -4.35 44.00
N LEU A 46 12.59 -4.98 42.89
CA LEU A 46 12.06 -4.31 41.70
C LEU A 46 10.53 -4.31 41.65
N ASP A 47 9.86 -4.85 42.67
CA ASP A 47 8.41 -4.86 42.79
C ASP A 47 7.89 -3.41 42.83
N GLY A 48 6.85 -3.14 42.03
CA GLY A 48 6.30 -1.80 41.84
C GLY A 48 7.04 -0.91 40.83
N PHE A 49 8.30 -1.19 40.48
CA PHE A 49 9.00 -0.44 39.41
C PHE A 49 8.38 -0.70 38.02
N GLN A 50 7.71 -1.85 37.88
CA GLN A 50 6.88 -2.19 36.73
C GLN A 50 5.76 -1.17 36.46
N GLU A 51 5.15 -0.61 37.52
CA GLU A 51 4.07 0.38 37.39
C GLU A 51 4.58 1.70 36.79
N ASP A 52 5.83 2.07 37.05
CA ASP A 52 6.44 3.25 36.44
C ASP A 52 6.71 3.02 34.94
N PHE A 53 7.18 1.83 34.55
CA PHE A 53 7.31 1.47 33.14
C PHE A 53 5.96 1.45 32.42
N TYR A 54 4.95 0.86 33.06
CA TYR A 54 3.57 0.87 32.57
C TYR A 54 3.04 2.30 32.41
N ALA A 55 3.30 3.18 33.37
CA ALA A 55 2.91 4.58 33.31
C ALA A 55 3.61 5.32 32.17
N ILE A 56 4.88 5.02 31.90
CA ILE A 56 5.64 5.59 30.77
C ILE A 56 5.08 5.11 29.43
N VAL A 57 4.79 3.80 29.28
CA VAL A 57 4.18 3.27 28.05
C VAL A 57 2.78 3.84 27.84
N ASP A 58 1.98 3.95 28.89
CA ASP A 58 0.67 4.58 28.84
C ASP A 58 0.76 6.07 28.49
N TRP A 59 1.76 6.77 28.99
CA TRP A 59 2.02 8.17 28.67
C TRP A 59 2.46 8.34 27.21
N ALA A 60 3.35 7.47 26.73
CA ALA A 60 3.77 7.43 25.33
C ALA A 60 2.58 7.16 24.40
N PHE A 61 1.70 6.23 24.76
CA PHE A 61 0.46 5.97 24.03
C PHE A 61 -0.49 7.17 24.00
N LYS A 62 -0.63 7.87 25.13
CA LYS A 62 -1.46 9.09 25.21
C LYS A 62 -0.92 10.21 24.31
N LEU A 63 0.40 10.30 24.17
CA LEU A 63 1.05 11.30 23.31
C LEU A 63 0.97 10.93 21.83
N ASP A 64 1.36 9.71 21.50
CA ASP A 64 1.32 9.17 20.14
C ASP A 64 1.14 7.64 20.19
N PRO A 65 -0.05 7.13 19.85
CA PRO A 65 -0.34 5.71 19.88
C PRO A 65 0.58 4.84 19.01
N LEU A 66 1.17 5.41 17.95
CA LEU A 66 2.10 4.68 17.08
C LEU A 66 3.46 4.47 17.75
N SER A 67 3.78 5.20 18.82
CA SER A 67 5.05 5.06 19.53
C SER A 67 5.18 3.75 20.34
N CYS A 68 4.07 3.08 20.66
CA CYS A 68 4.10 1.77 21.35
C CYS A 68 4.73 0.67 20.50
N ILE A 69 4.60 0.77 19.19
CA ILE A 69 5.04 -0.24 18.24
C ILE A 69 6.60 -0.33 18.21
N PRO A 70 7.38 0.76 17.98
CA PRO A 70 8.84 0.68 18.10
C PRO A 70 9.29 0.36 19.52
N MET A 71 8.54 0.76 20.57
CA MET A 71 8.82 0.34 21.95
C MET A 71 8.75 -1.18 22.11
N HIS A 72 7.76 -1.83 21.49
CA HIS A 72 7.68 -3.30 21.43
C HIS A 72 8.88 -3.89 20.70
N GLY A 73 9.21 -3.40 19.51
CA GLY A 73 10.34 -3.93 18.73
C GLY A 73 11.67 -3.84 19.47
N ILE A 74 11.92 -2.72 20.16
CA ILE A 74 13.13 -2.52 20.99
C ILE A 74 13.14 -3.48 22.19
N THR A 75 11.98 -3.64 22.84
CA THR A 75 11.80 -4.52 24.00
C THR A 75 12.05 -5.98 23.62
N ASP A 76 11.40 -6.47 22.57
CA ASP A 76 11.54 -7.82 22.06
C ASP A 76 12.98 -8.16 21.65
N ARG A 77 13.65 -7.23 20.95
CA ARG A 77 15.09 -7.36 20.64
C ARG A 77 15.96 -7.46 21.89
N TYR A 78 15.62 -6.73 22.95
CA TYR A 78 16.36 -6.79 24.20
C TYR A 78 16.14 -8.12 24.93
N ILE A 79 14.90 -8.64 24.94
CA ILE A 79 14.57 -9.97 25.46
C ILE A 79 15.36 -11.05 24.70
N ALA A 80 15.28 -11.04 23.36
CA ALA A 80 15.95 -12.02 22.50
C ALA A 80 17.48 -11.98 22.61
N GLY A 81 18.05 -10.84 23.01
CA GLY A 81 19.48 -10.66 23.25
C GLY A 81 19.98 -11.11 24.62
N GLN A 82 19.09 -11.39 25.58
CA GLN A 82 19.50 -11.89 26.90
C GLN A 82 19.80 -13.40 26.85
N LYS A 83 21.04 -13.76 27.21
CA LYS A 83 21.35 -15.15 27.57
C LYS A 83 20.65 -15.47 28.89
N THR A 84 19.95 -16.59 28.91
CA THR A 84 18.97 -17.11 29.89
C THR A 84 19.40 -17.18 31.37
N GLU A 85 20.55 -16.63 31.75
CA GLU A 85 21.09 -16.70 33.11
C GLU A 85 21.02 -15.38 33.91
N VAL A 86 20.47 -14.29 33.34
CA VAL A 86 20.35 -13.01 34.06
C VAL A 86 18.92 -12.47 34.00
N ALA A 87 18.18 -12.70 35.09
CA ALA A 87 16.93 -12.06 35.51
C ALA A 87 15.60 -12.55 34.88
N GLY A 88 15.04 -13.61 35.46
CA GLY A 88 13.68 -14.09 35.13
C GLY A 88 12.59 -13.02 35.34
N TYR A 89 12.76 -12.10 36.30
CA TYR A 89 11.84 -10.97 36.49
C TYR A 89 11.83 -9.98 35.30
N VAL A 90 12.99 -9.74 34.69
CA VAL A 90 13.09 -8.85 33.52
C VAL A 90 12.35 -9.48 32.34
N SER A 91 12.43 -10.81 32.16
CA SER A 91 11.63 -11.50 31.14
C SER A 91 10.12 -11.33 31.38
N VAL A 92 9.65 -11.56 32.61
CA VAL A 92 8.21 -11.44 32.97
C VAL A 92 7.70 -10.00 32.78
N LEU A 93 8.50 -9.01 33.19
CA LEU A 93 8.14 -7.60 33.01
C LEU A 93 8.01 -7.22 31.54
N LEU A 94 8.88 -7.77 30.69
CA LEU A 94 8.87 -7.50 29.26
C LEU A 94 7.70 -8.22 28.55
N ASP A 95 7.31 -9.42 28.99
CA ASP A 95 6.10 -10.12 28.53
C ASP A 95 4.80 -9.34 28.89
N ASP A 96 4.75 -8.74 30.08
CA ASP A 96 3.60 -7.91 30.49
C ASP A 96 3.53 -6.59 29.69
N LEU A 97 4.69 -6.00 29.36
CA LEU A 97 4.78 -4.84 28.48
C LEU A 97 4.31 -5.17 27.05
N GLU A 98 4.66 -6.34 26.53
CA GLU A 98 4.19 -6.86 25.24
C GLU A 98 2.66 -6.94 25.19
N SER A 99 2.07 -7.53 26.23
CA SER A 99 0.62 -7.68 26.38
C SER A 99 -0.10 -6.33 26.43
N ARG A 100 0.46 -5.35 27.14
CA ARG A 100 -0.12 -4.00 27.25
C ARG A 100 -0.04 -3.24 25.92
N ILE A 101 1.07 -3.35 25.20
CA ILE A 101 1.24 -2.72 23.88
C ILE A 101 0.22 -3.30 22.88
N THR A 102 -0.03 -4.61 22.93
CA THR A 102 -1.04 -5.30 22.10
C THR A 102 -2.46 -4.78 22.35
N ILE A 103 -2.83 -4.51 23.60
CA ILE A 103 -4.13 -3.92 23.96
C ILE A 103 -4.24 -2.48 23.45
N LEU A 104 -3.18 -1.68 23.61
CA LEU A 104 -3.14 -0.28 23.18
C LEU A 104 -3.22 -0.16 21.64
N PHE A 105 -2.56 -1.07 20.94
CA PHE A 105 -2.62 -1.20 19.48
C PHE A 105 -4.06 -1.38 18.97
N SER A 106 -4.88 -2.17 19.66
CA SER A 106 -6.30 -2.37 19.30
C SER A 106 -7.17 -1.10 19.42
N ARG A 107 -6.70 -0.08 20.15
CA ARG A 107 -7.46 1.17 20.41
C ARG A 107 -7.17 2.28 19.40
N VAL A 108 -6.10 2.16 18.62
CA VAL A 108 -5.75 3.09 17.51
C VAL A 108 -6.87 3.18 16.48
N GLU A 109 -7.60 2.08 16.28
CA GLU A 109 -8.76 1.91 15.38
C GLU A 109 -9.90 2.92 15.62
N LYS A 110 -9.93 3.61 16.77
CA LYS A 110 -11.00 4.58 17.12
C LYS A 110 -10.61 6.05 17.00
N TYR A 111 -9.35 6.37 16.67
CA TYR A 111 -8.85 7.75 16.75
C TYR A 111 -8.82 8.47 15.40
N GLU A 112 -9.99 8.71 14.78
CA GLU A 112 -10.09 9.70 13.70
C GLU A 112 -11.39 10.51 13.80
N ARG A 113 -11.26 11.75 14.27
CA ARG A 113 -12.25 12.81 14.07
C ARG A 113 -11.55 14.00 13.43
N ASN A 114 -12.11 14.45 12.30
CA ASN A 114 -11.78 15.69 11.59
C ASN A 114 -10.55 15.65 10.65
N VAL A 115 -10.45 14.64 9.79
CA VAL A 115 -9.55 14.70 8.63
C VAL A 115 -10.23 15.53 7.53
N LYS A 116 -9.58 16.60 7.08
CA LYS A 116 -10.07 17.43 5.96
C LYS A 116 -10.11 16.55 4.69
N GLN A 117 -11.17 16.69 3.89
CA GLN A 117 -11.45 15.91 2.67
C GLN A 117 -10.50 16.18 1.48
N VAL A 118 -9.36 16.82 1.69
CA VAL A 118 -8.49 17.28 0.61
C VAL A 118 -7.05 16.86 0.88
N GLY A 119 -6.46 16.19 -0.10
CA GLY A 119 -5.07 15.74 -0.08
C GLY A 119 -4.84 14.44 0.68
N VAL A 120 -3.56 14.17 0.94
CA VAL A 120 -3.10 12.94 1.58
C VAL A 120 -3.48 12.94 3.06
N VAL A 121 -4.15 11.87 3.49
CA VAL A 121 -4.55 11.66 4.88
C VAL A 121 -3.32 11.47 5.77
N PRO A 122 -3.25 12.08 6.96
CA PRO A 122 -2.03 12.10 7.76
C PRO A 122 -1.54 10.74 8.24
N TYR A 123 -2.42 9.75 8.34
CA TYR A 123 -2.06 8.40 8.82
C TYR A 123 -1.19 7.62 7.82
N ILE A 124 -1.24 7.94 6.51
CA ILE A 124 -0.42 7.28 5.49
C ILE A 124 1.08 7.48 5.73
N PRO A 125 1.61 8.72 5.75
CA PRO A 125 3.04 8.93 6.00
C PRO A 125 3.46 8.52 7.41
N ARG A 126 2.57 8.63 8.41
CA ARG A 126 2.85 8.18 9.78
C ARG A 126 3.03 6.66 9.87
N PHE A 127 2.20 5.90 9.17
CA PHE A 127 2.34 4.44 9.11
C PHE A 127 3.64 4.02 8.43
N SER A 128 4.03 4.67 7.34
CA SER A 128 5.32 4.39 6.69
C SER A 128 6.51 4.60 7.65
N GLN A 129 6.55 5.74 8.34
CA GLN A 129 7.61 6.04 9.32
C GLN A 129 7.64 5.02 10.46
N LEU A 130 6.46 4.62 10.94
CA LEU A 130 6.30 3.60 11.95
C LEU A 130 6.87 2.25 11.49
N ALA A 131 6.45 1.78 10.33
CA ALA A 131 6.90 0.51 9.76
C ALA A 131 8.42 0.53 9.53
N ALA A 132 8.96 1.64 9.00
CA ALA A 132 10.39 1.81 8.82
C ALA A 132 11.18 1.70 10.14
N ARG A 133 10.67 2.28 11.22
CA ARG A 133 11.29 2.13 12.55
C ARG A 133 11.17 0.70 13.06
N MET A 134 10.02 0.07 12.90
CA MET A 134 9.82 -1.32 13.34
C MET A 134 10.80 -2.29 12.68
N GLU A 135 10.96 -2.19 11.37
CA GLU A 135 11.86 -3.05 10.62
C GLU A 135 13.34 -2.89 11.02
N GLN A 136 13.71 -1.82 11.75
CA GLN A 136 15.06 -1.67 12.31
C GLN A 136 15.28 -2.49 13.59
N TYR A 137 14.20 -2.82 14.31
CA TYR A 137 14.27 -3.45 15.62
C TYR A 137 13.94 -4.94 15.60
N ILE A 138 13.20 -5.41 14.59
CA ILE A 138 12.79 -6.81 14.50
C ILE A 138 14.00 -7.72 14.28
N THR A 139 14.23 -8.61 15.24
CA THR A 139 15.25 -9.67 15.15
C THR A 139 14.62 -10.99 15.60
N GLY A 140 14.16 -11.83 14.67
CA GLY A 140 13.56 -13.13 14.99
C GLY A 140 12.16 -13.31 14.42
N SER A 141 11.23 -13.85 15.21
CA SER A 141 9.87 -14.18 14.77
C SER A 141 9.11 -12.92 14.35
N ARG A 142 8.53 -12.94 13.15
CA ARG A 142 7.83 -11.78 12.55
C ARG A 142 6.31 -11.85 12.68
N ASP A 143 5.77 -12.96 13.16
CA ASP A 143 4.34 -13.28 13.02
C ASP A 143 3.43 -12.22 13.66
N LEU A 144 3.81 -11.69 14.82
CA LEU A 144 3.04 -10.65 15.51
C LEU A 144 3.09 -9.30 14.78
N VAL A 145 4.27 -8.92 14.26
CA VAL A 145 4.43 -7.68 13.50
C VAL A 145 3.68 -7.75 12.18
N ASP A 146 3.80 -8.87 11.48
CA ASP A 146 3.11 -9.07 10.21
C ASP A 146 1.58 -9.06 10.42
N GLN A 147 1.08 -9.67 11.50
CA GLN A 147 -0.33 -9.56 11.90
C GLN A 147 -0.74 -8.11 12.21
N ALA A 148 0.11 -7.37 12.92
CA ALA A 148 -0.10 -5.96 13.23
C ALA A 148 -0.18 -5.09 11.97
N TYR A 149 0.75 -5.23 11.03
CA TYR A 149 0.70 -4.55 9.74
C TYR A 149 -0.56 -4.90 8.96
N THR A 150 -0.91 -6.18 8.89
CA THR A 150 -2.14 -6.62 8.22
C THR A 150 -3.36 -5.94 8.81
N LYS A 151 -3.47 -5.87 10.14
CA LYS A 151 -4.60 -5.23 10.80
C LYS A 151 -4.63 -3.73 10.56
N ILE A 152 -3.52 -3.02 10.77
CA ILE A 152 -3.45 -1.56 10.56
C ILE A 152 -3.79 -1.20 9.13
N VAL A 153 -3.13 -1.82 8.14
CA VAL A 153 -3.30 -1.41 6.74
C VAL A 153 -4.71 -1.73 6.25
N THR A 154 -5.30 -2.83 6.71
CA THR A 154 -6.71 -3.15 6.40
C THR A 154 -7.65 -2.06 6.93
N ILE A 155 -7.46 -1.60 8.18
CA ILE A 155 -8.26 -0.52 8.76
C ILE A 155 -8.00 0.80 8.01
N MET A 156 -6.75 1.11 7.66
CA MET A 156 -6.38 2.31 6.90
C MET A 156 -7.10 2.37 5.56
N PHE A 157 -7.15 1.26 4.81
CA PHE A 157 -7.84 1.20 3.51
C PHE A 157 -9.36 1.30 3.68
N VAL A 158 -9.96 0.56 4.62
CA VAL A 158 -11.41 0.67 4.89
C VAL A 158 -11.80 2.09 5.32
N THR A 159 -10.94 2.75 6.10
CA THR A 159 -11.16 4.14 6.54
C THR A 159 -11.00 5.11 5.38
N LEU A 160 -9.99 4.91 4.53
CA LEU A 160 -9.79 5.72 3.33
C LEU A 160 -11.00 5.66 2.40
N GLU A 161 -11.53 4.45 2.16
CA GLU A 161 -12.75 4.27 1.36
C GLU A 161 -13.93 5.03 1.98
N LYS A 162 -14.13 4.95 3.30
CA LYS A 162 -15.19 5.72 3.98
C LYS A 162 -15.00 7.23 3.84
N ILE A 163 -13.76 7.73 3.94
CA ILE A 163 -13.44 9.16 3.75
C ILE A 163 -13.79 9.59 2.32
N ALA A 164 -13.43 8.78 1.32
CA ALA A 164 -13.74 9.06 -0.08
C ALA A 164 -15.27 9.13 -0.33
N GLN A 165 -16.07 8.34 0.38
CA GLN A 165 -17.53 8.34 0.26
C GLN A 165 -18.24 9.55 0.91
N VAL A 166 -17.55 10.37 1.71
CA VAL A 166 -18.18 11.56 2.33
C VAL A 166 -18.61 12.57 1.25
N GLU A 167 -17.84 12.71 0.18
CA GLU A 167 -18.22 13.48 -1.02
C GLU A 167 -17.99 12.65 -2.29
N PRO A 168 -19.01 11.89 -2.75
CA PRO A 168 -18.86 10.93 -3.85
C PRO A 168 -18.32 11.53 -5.16
N LYS A 169 -18.59 12.81 -5.42
CA LYS A 169 -18.06 13.53 -6.61
C LYS A 169 -16.52 13.67 -6.62
N TYR A 170 -15.86 13.48 -5.49
CA TYR A 170 -14.40 13.56 -5.34
C TYR A 170 -13.78 12.24 -4.91
N ALA A 171 -14.58 11.17 -4.77
CA ALA A 171 -14.14 9.90 -4.24
C ALA A 171 -12.90 9.37 -4.97
N ASP A 172 -12.92 9.31 -6.30
CA ASP A 172 -11.79 8.79 -7.07
C ASP A 172 -10.53 9.67 -6.97
N ILE A 173 -10.69 11.00 -6.82
CA ILE A 173 -9.55 11.91 -6.60
C ILE A 173 -8.91 11.64 -5.24
N VAL A 174 -9.73 11.51 -4.19
CA VAL A 174 -9.24 11.18 -2.84
C VAL A 174 -8.52 9.83 -2.86
N LEU A 175 -9.12 8.81 -3.49
CA LEU A 175 -8.52 7.47 -3.54
C LEU A 175 -7.21 7.45 -4.33
N LEU A 176 -7.17 8.05 -5.53
CA LEU A 176 -5.95 8.00 -6.35
C LEU A 176 -4.79 8.74 -5.69
N GLU A 177 -5.02 9.89 -5.04
CA GLU A 177 -3.94 10.63 -4.37
C GLU A 177 -3.40 9.87 -3.16
N ASN A 178 -4.30 9.29 -2.36
CA ASN A 178 -3.93 8.61 -1.15
C ASN A 178 -3.28 7.26 -1.42
N TYR A 179 -3.76 6.48 -2.40
CA TYR A 179 -3.10 5.23 -2.78
C TYR A 179 -1.74 5.48 -3.45
N ALA A 180 -1.59 6.55 -4.25
CA ALA A 180 -0.28 6.96 -4.78
C ALA A 180 0.69 7.35 -3.66
N ALA A 181 0.23 8.15 -2.68
CA ALA A 181 1.02 8.52 -1.52
C ALA A 181 1.41 7.32 -0.66
N PHE A 182 0.51 6.34 -0.50
CA PHE A 182 0.80 5.08 0.18
C PHE A 182 1.88 4.29 -0.56
N GLN A 183 1.75 4.11 -1.87
CA GLN A 183 2.77 3.43 -2.69
C GLN A 183 4.13 4.11 -2.56
N HIS A 184 4.19 5.43 -2.78
CA HIS A 184 5.44 6.19 -2.68
C HIS A 184 6.08 6.04 -1.28
N SER A 185 5.26 6.11 -0.23
CA SER A 185 5.75 6.03 1.16
C SER A 185 6.18 4.62 1.57
N LEU A 186 5.65 3.57 0.94
CA LEU A 186 5.95 2.18 1.28
C LEU A 186 6.95 1.50 0.33
N TYR A 187 7.35 2.15 -0.76
CA TYR A 187 8.12 1.53 -1.84
C TYR A 187 9.35 0.73 -1.34
N ASP A 188 10.22 1.36 -0.55
CA ASP A 188 11.42 0.70 -0.03
C ASP A 188 11.09 -0.45 0.93
N LEU A 189 10.10 -0.26 1.80
CA LEU A 189 9.67 -1.27 2.76
C LEU A 189 9.02 -2.47 2.08
N ALA A 190 8.21 -2.25 1.05
CA ALA A 190 7.56 -3.31 0.29
C ALA A 190 8.57 -4.23 -0.41
N ASN A 191 9.75 -3.72 -0.76
CA ASN A 191 10.81 -4.52 -1.39
C ASN A 191 11.50 -5.49 -0.41
N VAL A 192 11.47 -5.20 0.89
CA VAL A 192 12.17 -5.99 1.92
C VAL A 192 11.23 -6.67 2.92
N VAL A 193 9.96 -6.25 2.98
CA VAL A 193 8.92 -6.80 3.86
C VAL A 193 7.79 -7.45 3.05
N PRO A 194 7.75 -8.79 2.95
CA PRO A 194 6.75 -9.49 2.14
C PRO A 194 5.29 -9.16 2.51
N THR A 195 5.00 -9.01 3.79
CA THR A 195 3.64 -8.67 4.27
C THR A 195 3.19 -7.31 3.74
N LEU A 196 4.08 -6.32 3.71
CA LEU A 196 3.79 -4.98 3.17
C LEU A 196 3.74 -4.97 1.64
N ALA A 197 4.51 -5.84 0.97
CA ALA A 197 4.47 -6.00 -0.48
C ALA A 197 3.06 -6.32 -0.99
N LYS A 198 2.33 -7.21 -0.29
CA LYS A 198 0.93 -7.52 -0.61
C LYS A 198 0.07 -6.25 -0.63
N TYR A 199 0.19 -5.41 0.39
CA TYR A 199 -0.62 -4.19 0.50
C TYR A 199 -0.17 -3.09 -0.47
N TYR A 200 1.12 -3.04 -0.80
CA TYR A 200 1.63 -2.19 -1.87
C TYR A 200 0.96 -2.54 -3.21
N HIS A 201 0.87 -3.83 -3.56
CA HIS A 201 0.18 -4.26 -4.77
C HIS A 201 -1.32 -4.00 -4.73
N GLN A 202 -1.99 -4.20 -3.59
CA GLN A 202 -3.41 -3.84 -3.43
C GLN A 202 -3.64 -2.34 -3.61
N ALA A 203 -2.79 -1.49 -3.04
CA ALA A 203 -2.85 -0.05 -3.26
C ALA A 203 -2.58 0.32 -4.73
N SER A 204 -1.69 -0.39 -5.41
CA SER A 204 -1.44 -0.23 -6.85
C SER A 204 -2.67 -0.53 -7.69
N GLU A 205 -3.34 -1.64 -7.43
CA GLU A 205 -4.58 -1.99 -8.12
C GLU A 205 -5.69 -0.96 -7.83
N ALA A 206 -5.91 -0.60 -6.56
CA ALA A 206 -6.91 0.37 -6.17
C ALA A 206 -6.65 1.77 -6.77
N TYR A 207 -5.39 2.18 -6.84
CA TYR A 207 -4.96 3.39 -7.54
C TYR A 207 -5.32 3.34 -9.03
N GLU A 208 -4.97 2.26 -9.74
CA GLU A 208 -5.27 2.12 -11.17
C GLU A 208 -6.78 2.12 -11.43
N GLN A 209 -7.56 1.46 -10.57
CA GLN A 209 -9.03 1.49 -10.67
C GLN A 209 -9.59 2.91 -10.46
N ALA A 210 -9.12 3.64 -9.45
CA ALA A 210 -9.54 5.03 -9.21
C ALA A 210 -9.15 5.95 -10.38
N CYS A 211 -7.93 5.82 -10.91
CA CYS A 211 -7.47 6.52 -12.11
C CYS A 211 -8.40 6.24 -13.28
N SER A 212 -8.70 4.97 -13.54
CA SER A 212 -9.59 4.56 -14.63
C SER A 212 -10.98 5.18 -14.49
N ARG A 213 -11.60 5.11 -13.31
CA ARG A 213 -12.93 5.69 -13.08
C ARG A 213 -12.95 7.21 -13.25
N HIS A 214 -11.97 7.92 -12.70
CA HIS A 214 -11.84 9.37 -12.85
C HIS A 214 -11.64 9.78 -14.32
N ILE A 215 -10.72 9.11 -15.02
CA ILE A 215 -10.46 9.35 -16.45
C ILE A 215 -11.72 9.11 -17.28
N ASN A 216 -12.42 8.00 -17.05
CA ASN A 216 -13.66 7.68 -17.76
C ASN A 216 -14.74 8.75 -17.53
N LEU A 217 -14.89 9.22 -16.29
CA LEU A 217 -15.82 10.29 -15.95
C LEU A 217 -15.46 11.60 -16.67
N VAL A 218 -14.18 11.99 -16.65
CA VAL A 218 -13.68 13.21 -17.30
C VAL A 218 -13.92 13.15 -18.81
N ILE A 219 -13.57 12.04 -19.46
CA ILE A 219 -13.81 11.83 -20.89
C ILE A 219 -15.31 11.93 -21.19
N TYR A 220 -16.15 11.25 -20.42
CA TYR A 220 -17.59 11.23 -20.63
C TYR A 220 -18.20 12.64 -20.50
N ILE A 221 -17.77 13.45 -19.53
CA ILE A 221 -18.24 14.84 -19.36
C ILE A 221 -18.02 15.69 -20.62
N HIS A 222 -16.91 15.48 -21.32
CA HIS A 222 -16.55 16.27 -22.49
C HIS A 222 -17.05 15.69 -23.82
N PHE A 223 -17.21 14.37 -23.90
CA PHE A 223 -17.58 13.65 -25.13
C PHE A 223 -18.88 12.84 -24.98
N GLU A 224 -19.76 13.24 -24.06
CA GLU A 224 -21.00 12.53 -23.71
C GLU A 224 -21.83 12.18 -24.95
N LYS A 225 -22.10 13.17 -25.82
CA LYS A 225 -22.93 12.97 -27.02
C LYS A 225 -22.34 11.94 -27.98
N LEU A 226 -21.02 11.93 -28.12
CA LEU A 226 -20.30 10.99 -28.98
C LEU A 226 -20.48 9.55 -28.46
N PHE A 227 -20.24 9.34 -27.17
CA PHE A 227 -20.30 8.00 -26.57
C PHE A 227 -21.72 7.52 -26.28
N GLN A 228 -22.68 8.42 -26.03
CA GLN A 228 -24.10 8.06 -26.00
C GLN A 228 -24.60 7.57 -27.37
N PHE A 229 -24.15 8.22 -28.45
CA PHE A 229 -24.48 7.77 -29.80
C PHE A 229 -23.89 6.38 -30.09
N ALA A 230 -22.62 6.16 -29.71
CA ALA A 230 -21.96 4.86 -29.81
C ALA A 230 -22.73 3.75 -29.06
N ARG A 231 -23.11 4.03 -27.81
CA ARG A 231 -23.85 3.07 -26.97
C ARG A 231 -25.21 2.70 -27.56
N LYS A 232 -25.96 3.69 -28.07
CA LYS A 232 -27.25 3.42 -28.72
C LYS A 232 -27.10 2.58 -29.97
N ILE A 233 -26.02 2.76 -30.73
CA ILE A 233 -25.68 1.89 -31.85
C ILE A 233 -25.50 0.44 -31.36
N GLU A 234 -24.67 0.23 -30.33
CA GLU A 234 -24.43 -1.10 -29.78
C GLU A 234 -25.73 -1.75 -29.31
N GLU A 235 -26.59 -1.00 -28.61
CA GLU A 235 -27.91 -1.47 -28.16
C GLU A 235 -28.83 -1.88 -29.32
N GLN A 236 -28.81 -1.16 -30.44
CA GLN A 236 -29.60 -1.50 -31.62
C GLN A 236 -29.03 -2.69 -32.40
N MET A 237 -27.71 -2.87 -32.41
CA MET A 237 -27.07 -4.01 -33.09
C MET A 237 -27.46 -5.37 -32.50
N TYR A 238 -28.02 -5.43 -31.28
CA TYR A 238 -28.59 -6.67 -30.73
C TYR A 238 -29.93 -7.07 -31.37
N ASN A 239 -30.64 -6.10 -31.98
CA ASN A 239 -32.03 -6.28 -32.40
C ASN A 239 -32.22 -6.21 -33.93
N MET A 240 -31.27 -5.63 -34.66
CA MET A 240 -31.37 -5.38 -36.10
C MET A 240 -30.00 -5.38 -36.78
N SER A 241 -29.98 -5.45 -38.12
CA SER A 241 -28.70 -5.42 -38.85
C SER A 241 -28.08 -4.02 -38.89
N PRO A 242 -26.75 -3.88 -39.05
CA PRO A 242 -26.09 -2.56 -39.11
C PRO A 242 -26.65 -1.63 -40.20
N GLU A 243 -27.11 -2.19 -41.32
CA GLU A 243 -27.70 -1.45 -42.43
C GLU A 243 -29.05 -0.83 -42.06
N GLU A 244 -29.85 -1.50 -41.23
CA GLU A 244 -31.17 -1.06 -40.78
C GLU A 244 -31.09 0.09 -39.77
N ILE A 245 -30.01 0.15 -38.98
CA ILE A 245 -29.77 1.20 -37.97
C ILE A 245 -29.76 2.59 -38.61
N ALA A 246 -29.18 2.74 -39.80
CA ALA A 246 -29.10 4.02 -40.50
C ALA A 246 -30.47 4.60 -40.90
N PHE A 247 -31.54 3.82 -40.82
CA PHE A 247 -32.92 4.24 -41.10
C PHE A 247 -33.75 4.49 -39.84
N GLN A 248 -33.22 4.20 -38.65
CA GLN A 248 -33.90 4.44 -37.38
C GLN A 248 -33.94 5.93 -37.02
N VAL A 249 -35.00 6.35 -36.35
CA VAL A 249 -35.17 7.73 -35.87
C VAL A 249 -34.02 8.08 -34.91
N GLY A 250 -33.30 9.17 -35.20
CA GLY A 250 -32.15 9.61 -34.41
C GLY A 250 -30.82 8.92 -34.76
N MET A 251 -30.82 8.01 -35.75
CA MET A 251 -29.66 7.31 -36.29
C MET A 251 -29.48 7.53 -37.79
N SER A 252 -30.19 8.49 -38.37
CA SER A 252 -29.99 8.81 -39.78
C SER A 252 -28.57 9.35 -40.03
N LYS A 253 -28.12 9.31 -41.29
CA LYS A 253 -26.87 9.98 -41.69
C LYS A 253 -26.83 11.46 -41.29
N VAL A 254 -28.00 12.12 -41.32
CA VAL A 254 -28.14 13.53 -40.91
C VAL A 254 -27.91 13.68 -39.41
N ASP A 255 -28.50 12.79 -38.61
CA ASP A 255 -28.34 12.79 -37.15
C ASP A 255 -26.89 12.50 -36.75
N PHE A 256 -26.26 11.51 -37.41
CA PHE A 256 -24.84 11.19 -37.23
C PHE A 256 -23.94 12.40 -37.50
N ARG A 257 -24.08 13.05 -38.67
CA ARG A 257 -23.28 14.24 -39.02
C ARG A 257 -23.51 15.40 -38.05
N LYS A 258 -24.76 15.61 -37.62
CA LYS A 258 -25.12 16.65 -36.63
C LYS A 258 -24.46 16.37 -35.28
N MET A 259 -24.50 15.13 -34.82
CA MET A 259 -23.83 14.69 -33.59
C MET A 259 -22.31 14.90 -33.72
N LEU A 260 -21.70 14.42 -34.79
CA LEU A 260 -20.26 14.53 -35.03
C LEU A 260 -19.80 15.98 -35.00
N LYS A 261 -20.51 16.86 -35.73
CA LYS A 261 -20.24 18.30 -35.72
C LYS A 261 -20.35 18.87 -34.30
N SER A 262 -21.39 18.53 -33.55
CA SER A 262 -21.58 19.04 -32.19
C SER A 262 -20.54 18.53 -31.18
N SER A 263 -19.96 17.35 -31.41
CA SER A 263 -19.00 16.71 -30.51
C SER A 263 -17.55 17.06 -30.84
N LEU A 264 -17.23 17.30 -32.11
CA LEU A 264 -15.86 17.50 -32.60
C LEU A 264 -15.55 18.93 -33.07
N THR A 265 -16.53 19.85 -33.07
CA THR A 265 -16.24 21.27 -33.36
C THR A 265 -15.54 21.90 -32.17
N GLY A 266 -14.36 22.52 -32.39
CA GLY A 266 -13.62 23.21 -31.33
C GLY A 266 -12.91 22.24 -30.37
N LEU A 267 -12.33 21.17 -30.91
CA LEU A 267 -11.60 20.15 -30.14
C LEU A 267 -10.53 20.74 -29.22
N ASP A 268 -9.75 21.73 -29.66
CA ASP A 268 -8.69 22.34 -28.83
C ASP A 268 -9.24 22.87 -27.50
N LYS A 269 -10.38 23.56 -27.55
CA LYS A 269 -11.06 24.09 -26.35
C LYS A 269 -11.61 22.96 -25.48
N THR A 270 -12.13 21.91 -26.10
CA THR A 270 -12.70 20.75 -25.41
C THR A 270 -11.60 19.94 -24.70
N ILE A 271 -10.47 19.70 -25.37
CA ILE A 271 -9.30 18.99 -24.81
C ILE A 271 -8.66 19.83 -23.70
N THR A 272 -8.53 21.15 -23.88
CA THR A 272 -8.08 22.04 -22.80
C THR A 272 -9.01 21.98 -21.58
N ALA A 273 -10.33 21.95 -21.81
CA ALA A 273 -11.30 21.81 -20.72
C ALA A 273 -11.21 20.43 -20.05
N MET A 274 -10.97 19.37 -20.83
CA MET A 274 -10.74 18.01 -20.34
C MET A 274 -9.51 17.93 -19.44
N TYR A 275 -8.38 18.50 -19.85
CA TYR A 275 -7.16 18.59 -19.03
C TYR A 275 -7.42 19.35 -17.72
N ARG A 276 -8.04 20.53 -17.80
CA ARG A 276 -8.38 21.32 -16.60
C ARG A 276 -9.33 20.57 -15.67
N LYS A 277 -10.26 19.80 -16.22
CA LYS A 277 -11.21 18.99 -15.45
C LYS A 277 -10.53 17.81 -14.77
N LEU A 278 -9.54 17.20 -15.43
CA LEU A 278 -8.70 16.15 -14.86
C LEU A 278 -7.90 16.67 -13.64
N GLN A 279 -7.30 17.86 -13.77
CA GLN A 279 -6.52 18.53 -12.71
C GLN A 279 -7.39 19.04 -11.54
N LYS A 280 -8.66 19.37 -11.79
CA LYS A 280 -9.46 20.13 -10.83
C LYS A 280 -9.62 19.40 -9.49
N ASN A 281 -9.27 20.08 -8.40
CA ASN A 281 -9.31 19.60 -7.01
C ASN A 281 -8.25 18.53 -6.68
N MET A 282 -7.32 18.25 -7.59
CA MET A 282 -6.11 17.52 -7.24
C MET A 282 -5.14 18.44 -6.49
N THR A 283 -4.46 17.87 -5.51
CA THR A 283 -3.36 18.44 -4.74
C THR A 283 -2.01 17.85 -5.14
N ALA A 284 -1.96 16.61 -5.63
CA ALA A 284 -0.76 15.93 -6.10
C ALA A 284 -0.50 16.22 -7.59
N GLU A 285 0.07 17.39 -7.88
CA GLU A 285 0.33 17.84 -9.26
C GLU A 285 1.31 16.94 -10.02
N GLU A 286 2.19 16.24 -9.32
CA GLU A 286 3.16 15.31 -9.88
C GLU A 286 2.51 14.10 -10.58
N LEU A 287 1.27 13.74 -10.21
CA LEU A 287 0.51 12.65 -10.85
C LEU A 287 -0.08 13.07 -12.20
N LEU A 288 -0.24 14.38 -12.43
CA LEU A 288 -1.00 14.92 -13.56
C LEU A 288 -0.42 14.54 -14.93
N PRO A 289 0.91 14.56 -15.18
CA PRO A 289 1.45 14.14 -16.47
C PRO A 289 1.11 12.69 -16.81
N SER A 290 1.27 11.77 -15.86
CA SER A 290 0.95 10.35 -16.06
C SER A 290 -0.56 10.14 -16.28
N LEU A 291 -1.40 10.79 -15.47
CA LEU A 291 -2.84 10.74 -15.64
C LEU A 291 -3.30 11.30 -16.98
N TRP A 292 -2.66 12.37 -17.47
CA TRP A 292 -2.98 12.96 -18.76
C TRP A 292 -2.66 12.01 -19.91
N GLU A 293 -1.48 11.36 -19.90
CA GLU A 293 -1.14 10.35 -20.90
C GLU A 293 -2.12 9.17 -20.89
N LYS A 294 -2.50 8.68 -19.71
CA LYS A 294 -3.53 7.65 -19.56
C LYS A 294 -4.89 8.13 -20.11
N CYS A 295 -5.27 9.38 -19.84
CA CYS A 295 -6.51 9.96 -20.34
C CYS A 295 -6.54 10.07 -21.86
N LYS A 296 -5.44 10.55 -22.48
CA LYS A 296 -5.31 10.60 -23.95
C LYS A 296 -5.42 9.21 -24.56
N LYS A 297 -4.72 8.23 -23.99
CA LYS A 297 -4.78 6.84 -24.46
C LYS A 297 -6.19 6.27 -24.37
N GLU A 298 -6.84 6.36 -23.20
CA GLU A 298 -8.19 5.83 -22.98
C GLU A 298 -9.20 6.48 -23.93
N PHE A 299 -9.12 7.80 -24.15
CA PHE A 299 -9.97 8.48 -25.12
C PHE A 299 -9.76 7.95 -26.54
N LEU A 300 -8.51 7.77 -26.98
CA LEU A 300 -8.18 7.24 -28.31
C LEU A 300 -8.66 5.80 -28.48
N ASP A 301 -8.58 4.96 -27.45
CA ASP A 301 -9.07 3.58 -27.48
C ASP A 301 -10.60 3.54 -27.63
N LYS A 302 -11.32 4.38 -26.89
CA LYS A 302 -12.77 4.54 -27.05
C LYS A 302 -13.15 5.11 -28.41
N TYR A 303 -12.40 6.10 -28.90
CA TYR A 303 -12.63 6.70 -30.21
C TYR A 303 -12.38 5.69 -31.34
N THR A 304 -11.36 4.85 -31.22
CA THR A 304 -11.09 3.75 -32.15
C THR A 304 -12.25 2.76 -32.20
N THR A 305 -12.81 2.41 -31.03
CA THR A 305 -13.98 1.52 -30.94
C THR A 305 -15.21 2.15 -31.59
N PHE A 306 -15.44 3.45 -31.35
CA PHE A 306 -16.49 4.22 -32.01
C PHE A 306 -16.34 4.19 -33.54
N LEU A 307 -15.15 4.47 -34.09
CA LEU A 307 -14.95 4.45 -35.54
C LEU A 307 -15.20 3.06 -36.16
N LYS A 308 -14.88 1.98 -35.46
CA LYS A 308 -15.20 0.61 -35.90
C LYS A 308 -16.72 0.37 -36.00
N LEU A 309 -17.51 0.95 -35.09
CA LEU A 309 -18.97 0.88 -35.15
C LEU A 309 -19.52 1.72 -36.31
N ILE A 310 -19.02 2.95 -36.46
CA ILE A 310 -19.43 3.87 -37.52
C ILE A 310 -19.14 3.30 -38.91
N ALA A 311 -17.98 2.65 -39.11
CA ALA A 311 -17.64 2.05 -40.40
C ALA A 311 -18.63 0.96 -40.86
N LYS A 312 -19.31 0.28 -39.93
CA LYS A 312 -20.32 -0.73 -40.24
C LYS A 312 -21.66 -0.14 -40.68
N ILE A 313 -22.02 1.02 -40.14
CA ILE A 313 -23.36 1.62 -40.32
C ILE A 313 -23.33 2.73 -41.39
N TYR A 314 -22.23 3.48 -41.44
CA TYR A 314 -22.04 4.64 -42.29
C TYR A 314 -20.72 4.55 -43.10
N PRO A 315 -20.54 3.53 -43.95
CA PRO A 315 -19.26 3.25 -44.61
C PRO A 315 -18.75 4.37 -45.53
N ASN A 316 -19.63 5.26 -45.99
CA ASN A 316 -19.29 6.35 -46.91
C ASN A 316 -19.11 7.71 -46.22
N GLU A 317 -19.22 7.77 -44.88
CA GLU A 317 -19.02 9.02 -44.14
C GLU A 317 -17.55 9.26 -43.86
N THR A 318 -17.10 10.50 -44.04
CA THR A 318 -15.76 10.93 -43.66
C THR A 318 -15.76 11.37 -42.21
N VAL A 319 -14.85 10.80 -41.42
CA VAL A 319 -14.69 11.04 -39.99
C VAL A 319 -13.23 11.30 -39.70
N THR A 320 -12.93 12.17 -38.72
CA THR A 320 -11.56 12.39 -38.25
C THR A 320 -10.93 11.07 -37.85
N SER A 321 -9.79 10.73 -38.43
CA SER A 321 -9.09 9.49 -38.15
C SER A 321 -8.49 9.47 -36.74
N VAL A 322 -8.15 8.28 -36.24
CA VAL A 322 -7.45 8.14 -34.95
C VAL A 322 -6.10 8.86 -34.96
N ASN A 323 -5.42 8.90 -36.11
CA ASN A 323 -4.13 9.57 -36.24
C ASN A 323 -4.27 11.09 -36.15
N GLU A 324 -5.20 11.68 -36.90
CA GLU A 324 -5.50 13.11 -36.80
C GLU A 324 -5.95 13.48 -35.37
N MET A 325 -6.77 12.65 -34.74
CA MET A 325 -7.19 12.88 -33.34
C MET A 325 -6.00 12.82 -32.37
N ARG A 326 -5.05 11.90 -32.59
CA ARG A 326 -3.82 11.81 -31.80
C ARG A 326 -2.96 13.06 -31.96
N ASP A 327 -2.81 13.57 -33.18
CA ASP A 327 -2.03 14.77 -33.45
C ASP A 327 -2.64 16.00 -32.77
N ILE A 328 -3.98 16.11 -32.76
CA ILE A 328 -4.69 17.17 -32.03
C ILE A 328 -4.45 17.06 -30.52
N LEU A 329 -4.49 15.84 -29.95
CA LEU A 329 -4.24 15.62 -28.53
C LEU A 329 -2.77 15.82 -28.12
N ALA A 330 -1.83 15.71 -29.06
CA ALA A 330 -0.40 15.90 -28.81
C ALA A 330 -0.02 17.39 -28.74
N ASN A 331 -0.84 18.29 -29.30
CA ASN A 331 -0.61 19.72 -29.30
C ASN A 331 -0.98 20.42 -27.97
N LEU A 332 -1.32 19.64 -26.92
CA LEU A 332 -1.67 20.04 -25.55
C LEU A 332 -1.05 19.07 -24.53
#